data_AF-A0A6C0CE80-F1
#
_entry.id   AF-A0A6C0CE80-F1
#
_cell.length_a   1.000
_cell.length_b   1.000
_cell.length_c   1.000
_cell.angle_alpha   90.00
_cell.angle_beta   90.00
_cell.angle_gamma   90.00
#
_symmetry.space_group_name_H-M   'P 1'
#
loop_
_entity.id
_entity.type
_entity.pdbx_description
1 polymer ?
#
loop_
_entity_poly.entity_id
_entity_poly.type
_entity_poly.pdbx_seq_one_letter_code
_entity_poly.pdbx_strand_id
1 'polypeptide(L)'
;MDDFFSSLDEISEMNKEIIKTCCDDTDNHLLGEGMVICKCCNNTISNIIDSAEWRFYGASDSKSSDPTRCGMPVNLLLPQSSVGSFISTRGSRGYSMNKVRKYQQWGGMPYAERTLLKVFQEISRVCKQAGIPEMIIKEAHVLYKIVSTTKITRGSNRKGIIAACVYFSCKINNVPRSTNEVASIFSLSGTIMTKGCKKFQEIMQLNKVDINRIHNTNTINMDDFIDRFCSKLELSEEDISNIKHISYLSQVYNLINDNTPPSMAAGCIYLYIKEVEYDIHKKTISDVCKISEVTINKCYKKLENHKDKLII
;
A
#
# COMPACT_ATOMS: atom_id res chain seq x y z
N MET A 1 60.99 3.97 29.85
CA MET A 1 60.65 2.91 28.89
C MET A 1 59.26 3.16 28.30
N ASP A 2 58.36 3.77 29.08
CA ASP A 2 56.99 4.11 28.66
C ASP A 2 56.90 5.32 27.72
N ASP A 3 57.86 6.26 27.75
CA ASP A 3 57.89 7.41 26.83
C ASP A 3 58.23 7.03 25.37
N PHE A 4 58.81 5.84 25.15
CA PHE A 4 59.11 5.36 23.80
C PHE A 4 57.85 4.77 23.15
N PHE A 5 56.96 4.17 23.94
CA PHE A 5 55.71 3.58 23.45
C PHE A 5 54.63 4.64 23.18
N SER A 6 54.58 5.72 23.96
CA SER A 6 53.68 6.85 23.68
C SER A 6 54.01 7.56 22.36
N SER A 7 55.30 7.67 22.01
CA SER A 7 55.71 8.22 20.71
C SER A 7 55.36 7.33 19.52
N LEU A 8 55.25 6.01 19.70
CA LEU A 8 54.78 5.10 18.64
C LEU A 8 53.27 5.24 18.40
N ASP A 9 52.49 5.46 19.46
CA ASP A 9 51.05 5.68 19.36
C ASP A 9 50.74 7.04 18.71
N GLU A 10 51.52 8.10 18.99
CA GLU A 10 51.39 9.41 18.31
C GLU A 10 51.75 9.35 16.82
N ILE A 11 52.71 8.51 16.40
CA ILE A 11 53.01 8.27 14.97
C ILE A 11 51.88 7.47 14.29
N SER A 12 51.17 6.62 15.04
CA SER A 12 50.02 5.86 14.53
C SER A 12 48.75 6.71 14.37
N GLU A 13 48.66 7.82 15.10
CA GLU A 13 47.61 8.84 15.01
C GLU A 13 47.95 10.02 14.09
N MET A 14 48.98 9.89 13.24
CA MET A 14 48.99 10.70 12.03
C MET A 14 47.77 10.30 11.21
N ASN A 15 46.78 11.19 11.16
CA ASN A 15 45.67 11.21 10.21
C ASN A 15 46.14 10.64 8.86
N LYS A 16 45.99 9.33 8.65
CA LYS A 16 45.80 8.80 7.31
C LYS A 16 44.48 9.41 6.93
N GLU A 17 44.52 10.55 6.25
CA GLU A 17 43.48 10.89 5.31
C GLU A 17 43.24 9.59 4.56
N ILE A 18 42.09 8.95 4.83
CA ILE A 18 41.65 7.82 4.04
C ILE A 18 41.44 8.49 2.69
N ILE A 19 42.47 8.45 1.84
CA ILE A 19 42.38 8.86 0.46
C ILE A 19 41.26 7.98 -0.05
N LYS A 20 40.05 8.54 -0.15
CA LYS A 20 38.91 7.83 -0.71
C LYS A 20 39.34 7.45 -2.10
N THR A 21 39.70 6.19 -2.25
CA THR A 21 40.05 5.68 -3.55
C THR A 21 38.74 5.60 -4.32
N CYS A 22 38.79 5.78 -5.63
CA CYS A 22 37.60 5.66 -6.47
C CYS A 22 36.86 4.31 -6.32
N CYS A 23 37.50 3.29 -5.71
CA CYS A 23 36.92 1.99 -5.38
C CYS A 23 35.98 2.00 -4.15
N ASP A 24 36.12 2.97 -3.25
CA ASP A 24 35.35 3.03 -1.99
C ASP A 24 33.91 3.56 -2.21
N ASP A 25 33.66 4.26 -3.32
CA ASP A 25 32.35 4.76 -3.69
C ASP A 25 31.52 3.67 -4.41
N THR A 26 30.36 3.31 -3.84
CA THR A 26 29.45 2.28 -4.37
C THR A 26 28.88 2.61 -5.75
N ASP A 27 28.78 3.88 -6.10
CA ASP A 27 28.26 4.33 -7.41
C ASP A 27 29.23 3.99 -8.56
N ASN A 28 30.53 3.84 -8.24
CA ASN A 28 31.57 3.48 -9.18
C ASN A 28 31.66 1.97 -9.42
N HIS A 29 30.86 1.15 -8.74
CA HIS A 29 30.85 -0.30 -8.92
C HIS A 29 30.12 -0.67 -10.22
N LEU A 30 30.73 -1.56 -11.00
CA LEU A 30 30.17 -2.12 -12.23
C LEU A 30 30.35 -3.63 -12.22
N LEU A 31 29.31 -4.35 -12.63
CA LEU A 31 29.35 -5.79 -12.83
C LEU A 31 29.95 -6.08 -14.21
N GLY A 32 31.15 -6.66 -14.24
CA GLY A 32 31.83 -7.12 -15.45
C GLY A 32 32.34 -8.54 -15.25
N GLU A 33 32.06 -9.45 -16.19
CA GLU A 33 32.55 -10.84 -16.18
C GLU A 33 32.32 -11.63 -14.87
N GLY A 34 31.26 -11.30 -14.11
CA GLY A 34 30.96 -11.96 -12.84
C GLY A 34 31.75 -11.42 -11.63
N MET A 35 32.42 -10.29 -11.78
CA MET A 35 33.14 -9.58 -10.71
C MET A 35 32.65 -8.13 -10.61
N VAL A 36 32.85 -7.53 -9.44
CA VAL A 36 32.60 -6.10 -9.21
C VAL A 36 33.89 -5.34 -9.51
N ILE A 37 33.84 -4.49 -10.52
CA ILE A 37 34.96 -3.71 -11.05
C ILE A 37 34.67 -2.22 -10.82
N CYS A 38 35.69 -1.43 -10.48
CA CYS A 38 35.56 0.03 -10.41
C CYS A 38 35.54 0.64 -11.81
N LYS A 39 34.55 1.47 -12.15
CA LYS A 39 34.45 2.18 -13.44
C LYS A 39 35.63 3.13 -13.71
N CYS A 40 36.21 3.72 -12.66
CA CYS A 40 37.20 4.78 -12.80
C CYS A 40 38.64 4.25 -12.97
N CYS A 41 39.02 3.24 -12.19
CA CYS A 41 40.38 2.67 -12.21
C CYS A 41 40.44 1.25 -12.78
N ASN A 42 39.30 0.67 -13.15
CA ASN A 42 39.16 -0.69 -13.67
C ASN A 42 39.73 -1.79 -12.75
N ASN A 43 39.88 -1.48 -11.46
CA ASN A 43 40.37 -2.43 -10.46
C ASN A 43 39.23 -3.37 -10.00
N THR A 44 39.55 -4.64 -9.79
CA THR A 44 38.63 -5.62 -9.21
C THR A 44 38.45 -5.37 -7.72
N ILE A 45 37.22 -5.08 -7.30
CA ILE A 45 36.84 -4.77 -5.92
C ILE A 45 36.49 -6.07 -5.19
N SER A 46 35.59 -6.87 -5.78
CA SER A 46 35.19 -8.16 -5.22
C SER A 46 34.85 -9.17 -6.33
N ASN A 47 35.18 -10.44 -6.07
CA ASN A 47 34.77 -11.56 -6.91
C ASN A 47 33.47 -12.20 -6.41
N ILE A 48 32.84 -11.61 -5.39
CA ILE A 48 31.57 -12.04 -4.83
C ILE A 48 30.51 -11.08 -5.34
N ILE A 49 29.52 -11.63 -6.03
CA ILE A 49 28.40 -10.93 -6.63
C ILE A 49 27.12 -11.30 -5.90
N ASP A 50 26.35 -10.30 -5.47
CA ASP A 50 25.03 -10.49 -4.83
C ASP A 50 23.93 -10.76 -5.86
N SER A 51 24.26 -11.53 -6.89
CA SER A 51 23.32 -11.99 -7.91
C SER A 51 23.12 -13.49 -7.78
N ALA A 52 21.94 -13.98 -8.14
CA ALA A 52 21.64 -15.40 -8.03
C ALA A 52 22.60 -16.21 -8.93
N GLU A 53 23.54 -16.94 -8.31
CA GLU A 53 24.40 -17.91 -9.01
C GLU A 53 23.57 -19.04 -9.65
N TRP A 54 22.32 -19.18 -9.23
CA TRP A 54 21.35 -20.16 -9.68
C TRP A 54 20.31 -19.52 -10.60
N ARG A 55 19.82 -20.30 -11.57
CA ARG A 55 18.79 -19.84 -12.52
C ARG A 55 17.40 -20.01 -11.91
N PHE A 56 16.62 -18.93 -11.80
CA PHE A 56 15.20 -18.99 -11.42
C PHE A 56 14.33 -19.13 -12.67
N TYR A 57 13.68 -20.28 -12.86
CA TYR A 57 12.82 -20.56 -14.01
C TYR A 57 11.38 -20.00 -13.87
N GLY A 58 11.10 -19.25 -12.81
CA GLY A 58 9.81 -18.61 -12.56
C GLY A 58 8.84 -19.45 -11.72
N ALA A 59 7.79 -18.82 -11.19
CA ALA A 59 6.81 -19.45 -10.31
C ALA A 59 5.87 -20.46 -10.99
N SER A 60 5.88 -20.52 -12.32
CA SER A 60 5.06 -21.42 -13.14
C SER A 60 5.76 -22.74 -13.49
N ASP A 61 7.09 -22.84 -13.32
CA ASP A 61 7.85 -24.06 -13.61
C ASP A 61 7.69 -25.08 -12.48
N SER A 62 6.51 -25.71 -12.46
CA SER A 62 6.09 -26.70 -11.48
C SER A 62 6.39 -28.12 -11.94
N LYS A 63 7.38 -28.31 -12.84
CA LYS A 63 7.89 -29.64 -13.15
C LYS A 63 8.51 -30.24 -11.89
N SER A 64 8.16 -31.49 -11.61
CA SER A 64 8.48 -32.25 -10.39
C SER A 64 9.99 -32.42 -10.09
N SER A 65 10.86 -31.91 -10.94
CA SER A 65 12.31 -31.94 -10.81
C SER A 65 12.85 -30.54 -11.11
N ASP A 66 12.65 -29.63 -10.18
CA ASP A 66 13.39 -28.37 -10.20
C ASP A 66 14.87 -28.70 -9.87
N PRO A 67 15.83 -28.49 -10.78
CA PRO A 67 17.24 -28.81 -10.53
C PRO A 67 17.94 -27.74 -9.69
N THR A 68 17.24 -26.69 -9.25
CA THR A 68 17.85 -25.57 -8.54
C THR A 68 18.16 -25.89 -7.08
N ARG A 69 19.35 -25.46 -6.64
CA ARG A 69 19.95 -25.70 -5.32
C ARG A 69 19.49 -24.67 -4.27
N CYS A 70 18.33 -24.04 -4.43
CA CYS A 70 17.88 -23.00 -3.51
C CYS A 70 16.50 -23.34 -2.97
N GLY A 71 16.33 -23.09 -1.66
CA GLY A 71 15.07 -23.34 -0.97
C GLY A 71 13.92 -22.53 -1.55
N MET A 72 12.70 -22.87 -1.14
CA MET A 72 11.49 -22.17 -1.57
C MET A 72 11.54 -20.68 -1.15
N PRO A 73 10.96 -19.76 -1.95
CA PRO A 73 10.88 -18.35 -1.59
C PRO A 73 10.12 -18.19 -0.28
N VAL A 74 10.70 -17.43 0.65
CA VAL A 74 10.12 -17.17 1.96
C VAL A 74 9.27 -15.90 1.96
N ASN A 75 8.15 -15.93 2.67
CA ASN A 75 7.33 -14.73 2.86
C ASN A 75 7.83 -13.96 4.09
N LEU A 76 8.39 -12.78 3.85
CA LEU A 76 8.92 -11.88 4.90
C LEU A 76 7.85 -11.47 5.93
N LEU A 77 6.56 -11.47 5.57
CA LEU A 77 5.48 -11.12 6.50
C LEU A 77 5.12 -12.28 7.45
N LEU A 78 5.45 -13.51 7.06
CA LEU A 78 5.14 -14.76 7.77
C LEU A 78 6.39 -15.66 7.85
N PRO A 79 7.47 -15.21 8.50
CA PRO A 79 8.76 -15.88 8.45
C PRO A 79 8.74 -17.28 9.10
N GLN A 80 7.99 -17.47 10.20
CA GLN A 80 8.04 -18.73 10.95
C GLN A 80 7.33 -19.87 10.21
N SER A 81 6.24 -19.57 9.50
CA SER A 81 5.51 -20.54 8.69
C SER A 81 6.07 -20.73 7.29
N SER A 82 6.90 -19.80 6.81
CA SER A 82 7.58 -19.91 5.51
C SER A 82 8.71 -20.94 5.53
N VAL A 83 9.29 -21.20 6.70
CA VAL A 83 10.37 -22.16 6.88
C VAL A 83 9.79 -23.48 7.38
N GLY A 84 9.33 -24.33 6.46
CA GLY A 84 8.74 -25.61 6.81
C GLY A 84 8.49 -26.51 5.60
N SER A 85 8.54 -27.83 5.83
CA SER A 85 8.12 -28.83 4.85
C SER A 85 6.68 -29.27 5.13
N PHE A 86 5.96 -29.74 4.11
CA PHE A 86 4.63 -30.32 4.24
C PHE A 86 4.59 -31.74 3.67
N ILE A 87 4.10 -32.72 4.45
CA ILE A 87 3.96 -34.09 3.99
C ILE A 87 2.69 -34.19 3.12
N SER A 88 2.87 -34.38 1.81
CA SER A 88 1.76 -34.51 0.88
C SER A 88 1.02 -35.86 0.98
N THR A 89 -0.19 -35.92 0.43
CA THR A 89 -1.01 -37.15 0.35
C THR A 89 -0.72 -37.98 -0.91
N ARG A 90 0.26 -37.61 -1.74
CA ARG A 90 0.57 -38.29 -3.01
C ARG A 90 1.31 -39.62 -2.85
N GLY A 91 1.88 -39.91 -1.67
CA GLY A 91 2.58 -41.16 -1.34
C GLY A 91 1.73 -42.16 -0.57
N SER A 92 2.34 -42.83 0.42
CA SER A 92 1.68 -43.86 1.24
C SER A 92 0.41 -43.33 1.94
N ARG A 93 -0.70 -44.06 1.76
CA ARG A 93 -2.03 -43.74 2.29
C ARG A 93 -2.39 -44.51 3.56
N GLY A 94 -1.39 -45.09 4.24
CA GLY A 94 -1.60 -45.79 5.50
C GLY A 94 -2.14 -44.90 6.63
N TYR A 95 -2.90 -45.50 7.55
CA TYR A 95 -3.48 -44.81 8.72
C TYR A 95 -2.42 -44.09 9.56
N SER A 96 -1.26 -44.73 9.80
CA SER A 96 -0.15 -44.13 10.54
C SER A 96 0.37 -42.86 9.86
N MET A 97 0.49 -42.87 8.53
CA MET A 97 0.96 -41.69 7.78
C MET A 97 -0.10 -40.57 7.76
N ASN A 98 -1.39 -40.91 7.74
CA ASN A 98 -2.46 -39.92 7.96
C ASN A 98 -2.35 -39.24 9.34
N LYS A 99 -2.01 -40.00 10.37
CA LYS A 99 -1.82 -39.47 11.74
C LYS A 99 -0.63 -38.51 11.81
N VAL A 100 0.50 -38.89 11.20
CA VAL A 100 1.70 -38.02 11.10
C VAL A 100 1.39 -36.72 10.35
N ARG A 101 0.71 -36.81 9.19
CA ARG A 101 0.26 -35.62 8.43
C ARG A 101 -0.60 -34.68 9.28
N LYS A 102 -1.55 -35.24 10.03
CA LYS A 102 -2.45 -34.47 10.90
C LYS A 102 -1.67 -33.74 11.99
N TYR A 103 -0.72 -34.40 12.66
CA TYR A 103 0.12 -33.76 13.68
C TYR A 103 1.02 -32.67 13.09
N GLN A 104 1.64 -32.90 11.95
CA GLN A 104 2.44 -31.89 11.27
C GLN A 104 1.58 -30.67 10.88
N GLN A 105 0.38 -30.89 10.35
CA GLN A 105 -0.52 -29.80 9.96
C GLN A 105 -0.94 -28.95 11.17
N TRP A 106 -1.12 -29.57 12.34
CA TRP A 106 -1.44 -28.84 13.57
C TRP A 106 -0.27 -27.96 14.05
N GLY A 107 0.96 -28.47 13.95
CA GLY A 107 2.19 -27.76 14.35
C GLY A 107 2.80 -26.85 13.28
N GLY A 108 2.36 -26.95 12.02
CA GLY A 108 3.05 -26.31 10.89
C GLY A 108 2.94 -24.79 10.82
N MET A 109 2.07 -24.16 11.60
CA MET A 109 1.97 -22.69 11.64
C MET A 109 1.68 -22.20 13.06
N PRO A 110 2.51 -21.30 13.61
CA PRO A 110 2.27 -20.66 14.89
C PRO A 110 0.90 -19.96 14.91
N TYR A 111 0.26 -19.94 16.09
CA TYR A 111 -1.08 -19.36 16.22
C TYR A 111 -1.15 -17.90 15.76
N ALA A 112 -0.15 -17.08 16.13
CA ALA A 112 -0.08 -15.68 15.74
C ALA A 112 -0.07 -15.50 14.21
N GLU A 113 0.80 -16.21 13.50
CA GLU A 113 0.86 -16.17 12.03
C GLU A 113 -0.39 -16.73 11.37
N ARG A 114 -1.00 -17.79 11.94
CA ARG A 114 -2.28 -18.32 11.45
C ARG A 114 -3.39 -17.28 11.53
N THR A 115 -3.46 -16.51 12.62
CA THR A 115 -4.46 -15.45 12.75
C THR A 115 -4.20 -14.28 11.81
N LEU A 116 -2.94 -13.98 11.54
CA LEU A 116 -2.53 -12.93 10.59
C LEU A 116 -2.86 -13.34 9.15
N LEU A 117 -2.51 -14.56 8.75
CA LEU A 117 -2.80 -15.10 7.42
C LEU A 117 -4.30 -15.09 7.11
N LYS A 118 -5.15 -15.44 8.09
CA LYS A 118 -6.61 -15.34 7.94
C LYS A 118 -7.07 -13.91 7.58
N VAL A 119 -6.46 -12.90 8.21
CA VAL A 119 -6.77 -11.50 7.89
C VAL A 119 -6.25 -11.11 6.51
N PHE A 120 -5.04 -11.53 6.14
CA PHE A 120 -4.51 -11.29 4.79
C PHE A 120 -5.41 -11.88 3.70
N GLN A 121 -5.89 -13.11 3.91
CA GLN A 121 -6.85 -13.76 3.02
C GLN A 121 -8.17 -12.99 2.95
N GLU A 122 -8.68 -12.49 4.08
CA GLU A 122 -9.90 -11.68 4.13
C GLU A 122 -9.74 -10.37 3.34
N ILE A 123 -8.64 -9.63 3.57
CA ILE A 123 -8.30 -8.40 2.84
C ILE A 123 -8.21 -8.71 1.34
N SER A 124 -7.43 -9.72 0.95
CA SER A 124 -7.25 -10.07 -0.46
C SER A 124 -8.57 -10.47 -1.12
N ARG A 125 -9.43 -11.23 -0.44
CA ARG A 125 -10.74 -11.63 -0.98
C ARG A 125 -11.63 -10.42 -1.24
N VAL A 126 -11.77 -9.54 -0.24
CA VAL A 126 -12.65 -8.36 -0.31
C VAL A 126 -12.12 -7.35 -1.34
N CYS A 127 -10.81 -7.07 -1.33
CA CYS A 127 -10.20 -6.14 -2.26
C CYS A 127 -10.23 -6.63 -3.71
N LYS A 128 -10.00 -7.93 -3.96
CA LYS A 128 -10.12 -8.52 -5.32
C LYS A 128 -11.55 -8.43 -5.83
N GLN A 129 -12.54 -8.68 -4.98
CA GLN A 129 -13.95 -8.52 -5.34
C GLN A 129 -14.30 -7.06 -5.69
N ALA A 130 -13.66 -6.09 -5.04
CA ALA A 130 -13.83 -4.66 -5.30
C ALA A 130 -12.97 -4.12 -6.46
N GLY A 131 -12.19 -4.95 -7.15
CA GLY A 131 -11.32 -4.54 -8.26
C GLY A 131 -10.10 -3.71 -7.84
N ILE A 132 -9.63 -3.86 -6.59
CA ILE A 132 -8.43 -3.16 -6.11
C ILE A 132 -7.17 -3.88 -6.61
N PRO A 133 -6.16 -3.17 -7.16
CA PRO A 133 -4.90 -3.76 -7.62
C PRO A 133 -4.12 -4.51 -6.54
N GLU A 134 -3.39 -5.56 -6.94
CA GLU A 134 -2.61 -6.40 -6.01
C GLU A 134 -1.50 -5.61 -5.28
N MET A 135 -0.97 -4.55 -5.90
CA MET A 135 -0.01 -3.64 -5.26
C MET A 135 -0.57 -3.04 -3.96
N ILE A 136 -1.79 -2.50 -4.02
CA ILE A 136 -2.48 -1.90 -2.87
C ILE A 136 -2.82 -2.97 -1.82
N ILE A 137 -3.17 -4.18 -2.26
CA ILE A 137 -3.46 -5.30 -1.36
C ILE A 137 -2.22 -5.71 -0.56
N LYS A 138 -1.07 -5.84 -1.23
CA LYS A 138 0.21 -6.18 -0.58
C LYS A 138 0.65 -5.09 0.40
N GLU A 139 0.53 -3.83 0.02
CA GLU A 139 0.84 -2.71 0.92
C GLU A 139 -0.10 -2.70 2.14
N ALA A 140 -1.39 -3.03 1.96
CA ALA A 140 -2.32 -3.19 3.09
C ALA A 140 -1.94 -4.33 4.03
N HIS A 141 -1.37 -5.43 3.53
CA HIS A 141 -0.83 -6.52 4.36
C HIS A 141 0.34 -6.05 5.22
N VAL A 142 1.26 -5.28 4.63
CA VAL A 142 2.40 -4.68 5.35
C VAL A 142 1.89 -3.76 6.46
N LEU A 143 0.97 -2.84 6.14
CA LEU A 143 0.38 -1.93 7.13
C LEU A 143 -0.32 -2.69 8.27
N TYR A 144 -1.09 -3.74 7.95
CA TYR A 144 -1.76 -4.52 8.99
C TYR A 144 -0.76 -5.30 9.85
N LYS A 145 0.33 -5.83 9.27
CA LYS A 145 1.41 -6.47 10.04
C LYS A 145 1.96 -5.51 11.09
N ILE A 146 2.32 -4.29 10.66
CA ILE A 146 2.86 -3.24 11.53
C ILE A 146 1.88 -2.89 12.67
N VAL A 147 0.59 -2.74 12.35
CA VAL A 147 -0.43 -2.43 13.36
C VAL A 147 -0.63 -3.61 14.32
N SER A 148 -0.58 -4.84 13.82
CA SER A 148 -0.79 -6.04 14.64
C SER A 148 0.37 -6.31 15.61
N THR A 149 1.61 -5.94 15.26
CA THR A 149 2.78 -6.10 16.12
C THR A 149 2.86 -5.03 17.19
N THR A 150 2.39 -3.82 16.90
CA THR A 150 2.42 -2.68 17.82
C THR A 150 1.30 -2.72 18.85
N LYS A 151 0.04 -2.94 18.43
CA LYS A 151 -1.09 -3.00 19.37
C LYS A 151 -2.22 -3.89 18.86
N ILE A 152 -2.55 -4.91 19.65
CA ILE A 152 -3.68 -5.79 19.36
C ILE A 152 -4.99 -5.14 19.82
N THR A 153 -5.96 -5.06 18.92
CA THR A 153 -7.30 -4.54 19.20
C THR A 153 -8.36 -5.62 19.05
N ARG A 154 -9.43 -5.54 19.86
CA ARG A 154 -10.51 -6.56 19.91
C ARG A 154 -11.85 -5.99 19.42
N GLY A 155 -12.75 -6.87 18.99
CA GLY A 155 -14.14 -6.56 18.61
C GLY A 155 -14.29 -5.83 17.27
N SER A 156 -15.36 -5.05 17.11
CA SER A 156 -15.68 -4.28 15.88
C SER A 156 -14.57 -3.31 15.47
N ASN A 157 -13.79 -2.83 16.44
CA ASN A 157 -12.62 -1.99 16.19
C ASN A 157 -11.55 -2.70 15.34
N ARG A 158 -11.44 -4.04 15.45
CA ARG A 158 -10.51 -4.83 14.64
C ARG A 158 -10.91 -4.79 13.16
N LYS A 159 -12.19 -5.00 12.85
CA LYS A 159 -12.70 -4.90 11.47
C LYS A 159 -12.51 -3.49 10.89
N GLY A 160 -12.76 -2.47 11.70
CA GLY A 160 -12.48 -1.07 11.32
C GLY A 160 -11.01 -0.82 11.02
N ILE A 161 -10.08 -1.40 11.78
CA ILE A 161 -8.64 -1.28 11.52
C ILE A 161 -8.23 -2.02 10.24
N ILE A 162 -8.77 -3.22 9.99
CA ILE A 162 -8.53 -3.97 8.75
C ILE A 162 -8.93 -3.13 7.53
N ALA A 163 -10.12 -2.53 7.58
CA ALA A 163 -10.59 -1.64 6.52
C ALA A 163 -9.74 -0.35 6.42
N ALA A 164 -9.31 0.20 7.55
CA ALA A 164 -8.43 1.37 7.59
C ALA A 164 -7.07 1.10 6.93
N CYS A 165 -6.48 -0.08 7.12
CA CYS A 165 -5.23 -0.46 6.43
C CYS A 165 -5.37 -0.37 4.91
N VAL A 166 -6.51 -0.80 4.35
CA VAL A 166 -6.79 -0.67 2.91
C VAL A 166 -6.97 0.80 2.52
N TYR A 167 -7.69 1.59 3.31
CA TYR A 167 -7.85 3.02 3.07
C TYR A 167 -6.51 3.77 3.01
N PHE A 168 -5.62 3.52 3.97
CA PHE A 168 -4.30 4.17 4.00
C PHE A 168 -3.38 3.63 2.90
N SER A 169 -3.47 2.34 2.55
CA SER A 169 -2.76 1.80 1.39
C SER A 169 -3.17 2.50 0.09
N CYS A 170 -4.47 2.73 -0.12
CA CYS A 170 -4.97 3.52 -1.25
C CYS A 170 -4.42 4.95 -1.26
N LYS A 171 -4.32 5.58 -0.07
CA LYS A 171 -3.77 6.93 0.07
C LYS A 171 -2.27 7.00 -0.26
N ILE A 172 -1.49 6.03 0.19
CA ILE A 172 -0.03 5.95 -0.07
C ILE A 172 0.24 5.77 -1.58
N ASN A 173 -0.61 5.03 -2.28
CA ASN A 173 -0.49 4.78 -3.72
C ASN A 173 -1.12 5.88 -4.59
N ASN A 174 -1.43 7.06 -4.05
CA ASN A 174 -2.05 8.19 -4.77
C ASN A 174 -3.39 7.87 -5.47
N VAL A 175 -4.14 6.89 -4.97
CA VAL A 175 -5.50 6.58 -5.46
C VAL A 175 -6.46 6.61 -4.28
N PRO A 176 -6.73 7.78 -3.68
CA PRO A 176 -7.52 7.86 -2.46
C PRO A 176 -8.95 7.36 -2.70
N ARG A 177 -9.44 6.55 -1.76
CA ARG A 177 -10.83 6.09 -1.67
C ARG A 177 -11.53 6.84 -0.55
N SER A 178 -12.81 7.16 -0.69
CA SER A 178 -13.55 7.78 0.39
C SER A 178 -13.76 6.78 1.53
N THR A 179 -13.90 7.27 2.77
CA THR A 179 -14.18 6.42 3.92
C THR A 179 -15.48 5.64 3.74
N ASN A 180 -16.48 6.23 3.08
CA ASN A 180 -17.76 5.58 2.77
C ASN A 180 -17.62 4.48 1.70
N GLU A 181 -16.79 4.70 0.67
CA GLU A 181 -16.48 3.67 -0.34
C GLU A 181 -15.85 2.45 0.34
N VAL A 182 -14.81 2.64 1.16
CA VAL A 182 -14.14 1.53 1.84
C VAL A 182 -15.06 0.85 2.87
N ALA A 183 -15.89 1.63 3.59
CA ALA A 183 -16.88 1.06 4.50
C ALA A 183 -17.87 0.15 3.75
N SER A 184 -18.32 0.54 2.55
CA SER A 184 -19.22 -0.27 1.73
C SER A 184 -18.56 -1.58 1.25
N ILE A 185 -17.28 -1.52 0.86
CA ILE A 185 -16.50 -2.69 0.43
C ILE A 185 -16.40 -3.73 1.55
N PHE A 186 -16.18 -3.30 2.79
CA PHE A 186 -16.08 -4.19 3.96
C PHE A 186 -17.43 -4.47 4.64
N SER A 187 -18.55 -3.95 4.11
CA SER A 187 -19.88 -4.06 4.75
C SER A 187 -19.87 -3.57 6.21
N LEU A 188 -19.21 -2.45 6.47
CA LEU A 188 -19.09 -1.80 7.78
C LEU A 188 -19.89 -0.50 7.82
N SER A 189 -20.28 -0.06 9.02
CA SER A 189 -20.84 1.28 9.19
C SER A 189 -19.75 2.35 9.06
N GLY A 190 -20.11 3.53 8.53
CA GLY A 190 -19.19 4.66 8.43
C GLY A 190 -18.63 5.12 9.79
N THR A 191 -19.38 4.91 10.87
CA THR A 191 -18.92 5.21 12.24
C THR A 191 -17.82 4.26 12.71
N ILE A 192 -17.88 2.98 12.36
CA ILE A 192 -16.82 2.01 12.66
C ILE A 192 -15.58 2.31 11.82
N MET A 193 -15.77 2.67 10.55
CA MET A 193 -14.67 3.03 9.65
C MET A 193 -13.89 4.25 10.15
N THR A 194 -14.59 5.34 10.49
CA THR A 194 -13.95 6.56 11.02
C THR A 194 -13.22 6.32 12.34
N LYS A 195 -13.79 5.54 13.26
CA LYS A 195 -13.11 5.09 14.48
C LYS A 195 -11.88 4.22 14.16
N GLY A 196 -11.99 3.36 13.16
CA GLY A 196 -10.89 2.53 12.65
C GLY A 196 -9.73 3.37 12.14
N CYS A 197 -10.00 4.40 11.33
CA CYS A 197 -8.98 5.31 10.80
C CYS A 197 -8.26 6.08 11.91
N LYS A 198 -9.00 6.64 12.88
CA LYS A 198 -8.41 7.34 14.03
C LYS A 198 -7.49 6.42 14.81
N LYS A 199 -7.98 5.22 15.14
CA LYS A 199 -7.21 4.24 15.91
C LYS A 199 -5.98 3.73 15.15
N PHE A 200 -6.09 3.57 13.83
CA PHE A 200 -4.94 3.22 12.99
C PHE A 200 -3.87 4.32 13.06
N GLN A 201 -4.26 5.59 12.93
CA GLN A 201 -3.32 6.71 13.04
C GLN A 201 -2.66 6.78 14.43
N GLU A 202 -3.43 6.62 15.50
CA GLU A 202 -2.90 6.55 16.87
C GLU A 202 -1.87 5.42 17.02
N ILE A 203 -2.17 4.21 16.52
CA ILE A 203 -1.25 3.07 16.61
C ILE A 203 0.00 3.30 15.78
N MET A 204 -0.14 3.90 14.59
CA MET A 204 1.00 4.20 13.74
C MET A 204 1.92 5.24 14.36
N GLN A 205 1.37 6.29 14.98
CA GLN A 205 2.17 7.31 15.68
C GLN A 205 2.97 6.73 16.86
N LEU A 206 2.46 5.67 17.50
CA LEU A 206 3.22 4.96 18.53
C LEU A 206 4.40 4.17 17.95
N ASN A 207 4.35 3.81 16.66
CA ASN A 207 5.42 3.07 16.00
C ASN A 207 6.50 4.03 15.51
N LYS A 208 7.57 4.20 16.30
CA LYS A 208 8.68 5.13 16.05
C LYS A 208 9.50 4.84 14.79
N VAL A 209 9.36 3.66 14.18
CA VAL A 209 10.21 3.19 13.07
C VAL A 209 9.69 3.61 11.69
N ASP A 210 8.37 3.75 11.52
CA ASP A 210 7.73 3.90 10.20
C ASP A 210 6.88 5.19 10.06
N ILE A 211 7.11 6.19 10.92
CA ILE A 211 6.33 7.44 10.97
C ILE A 211 6.27 8.12 9.59
N ASN A 212 7.38 8.10 8.84
CA ASN A 212 7.52 8.80 7.56
C ASN A 212 6.61 8.24 6.45
N ARG A 213 6.23 6.95 6.49
CA ARG A 213 5.39 6.32 5.45
C ARG A 213 3.99 6.92 5.36
N ILE A 214 3.45 7.44 6.47
CA ILE A 214 2.07 7.97 6.52
C ILE A 214 2.05 9.50 6.58
N HIS A 215 3.04 10.13 7.22
CA HIS A 215 3.10 11.59 7.31
C HIS A 215 3.41 12.28 5.98
N ASN A 216 4.10 11.61 5.05
CA ASN A 216 4.39 12.15 3.72
C ASN A 216 3.27 11.89 2.69
N THR A 217 2.08 11.47 3.13
CA THR A 217 0.98 11.21 2.19
C THR A 217 0.33 12.51 1.73
N ASN A 218 0.20 12.67 0.41
CA ASN A 218 -0.41 13.83 -0.23
C ASN A 218 -1.79 14.17 0.33
N THR A 219 -2.12 15.46 0.29
CA THR A 219 -3.46 15.94 0.58
C THR A 219 -4.43 15.38 -0.46
N ILE A 220 -5.59 14.95 0.01
CA ILE A 220 -6.63 14.39 -0.86
C ILE A 220 -7.34 15.55 -1.55
N ASN A 221 -7.32 15.58 -2.87
CA ASN A 221 -7.99 16.60 -3.66
C ASN A 221 -9.34 16.08 -4.16
N MET A 222 -10.20 17.00 -4.64
CA MET A 222 -11.48 16.57 -5.19
C MET A 222 -11.32 15.89 -6.56
N ASP A 223 -10.30 16.27 -7.33
CA ASP A 223 -10.03 15.74 -8.67
C ASP A 223 -9.77 14.23 -8.66
N ASP A 224 -9.19 13.71 -7.58
CA ASP A 224 -8.92 12.28 -7.37
C ASP A 224 -10.20 11.40 -7.41
N PHE A 225 -11.37 12.02 -7.19
CA PHE A 225 -12.66 11.33 -7.18
C PHE A 225 -13.47 11.51 -8.46
N ILE A 226 -13.24 12.60 -9.20
CA ILE A 226 -14.06 13.00 -10.36
C ILE A 226 -14.00 11.90 -11.43
N ASP A 227 -12.81 11.49 -11.84
CA ASP A 227 -12.62 10.48 -12.90
C ASP A 227 -13.42 9.22 -12.63
N ARG A 228 -13.37 8.74 -11.39
CA ARG A 228 -14.02 7.51 -10.97
C ARG A 228 -15.53 7.66 -10.85
N PHE A 229 -16.01 8.77 -10.30
CA PHE A 229 -17.44 9.02 -10.16
C PHE A 229 -18.09 9.21 -11.53
N CYS A 230 -17.46 9.96 -12.43
CA CYS A 230 -17.91 10.14 -13.80
C CYS A 230 -17.87 8.84 -14.60
N SER A 231 -16.82 8.03 -14.46
CA SER A 231 -16.74 6.70 -15.10
C SER A 231 -17.90 5.78 -14.69
N LYS A 232 -18.34 5.85 -13.43
CA LYS A 232 -19.50 5.09 -12.93
C LYS A 232 -20.85 5.65 -13.37
N LEU A 233 -20.88 6.90 -13.80
CA LEU A 233 -22.06 7.59 -14.37
C LEU A 233 -22.08 7.53 -15.90
N GLU A 234 -21.11 6.85 -16.52
CA GLU A 234 -21.01 6.68 -17.98
C GLU A 234 -20.91 8.00 -18.75
N LEU A 235 -20.27 9.02 -18.15
CA LEU A 235 -20.00 10.31 -18.80
C LEU A 235 -18.81 10.22 -19.78
N SER A 236 -18.80 11.08 -20.80
CA SER A 236 -17.73 11.12 -21.81
C SER A 236 -16.43 11.75 -21.28
N GLU A 237 -15.31 11.53 -21.97
CA GLU A 237 -14.03 12.13 -21.59
C GLU A 237 -14.02 13.66 -21.69
N GLU A 238 -14.81 14.21 -22.62
CA GLU A 238 -15.02 15.66 -22.77
C GLU A 238 -15.75 16.22 -21.54
N ASP A 239 -16.82 15.55 -21.09
CA ASP A 239 -17.56 15.92 -19.88
C ASP A 239 -16.65 15.89 -18.64
N ILE A 240 -15.81 14.85 -18.52
CA ILE A 240 -14.86 14.72 -17.40
C ILE A 240 -13.87 15.89 -17.36
N SER A 241 -13.36 16.30 -18.53
CA SER A 241 -12.43 17.42 -18.63
C SER A 241 -13.09 18.74 -18.24
N ASN A 242 -14.34 18.96 -18.64
CA ASN A 242 -15.12 20.12 -18.24
C ASN A 242 -15.39 20.13 -16.72
N ILE A 243 -15.75 18.98 -16.14
CA ILE A 243 -15.99 18.86 -14.69
C ILE A 243 -14.69 19.11 -13.91
N LYS A 244 -13.54 18.63 -14.39
CA LYS A 244 -12.23 18.94 -13.80
C LYS A 244 -11.91 20.42 -13.88
N HIS A 245 -12.27 21.09 -14.97
CA HIS A 245 -12.11 22.53 -15.09
C HIS A 245 -12.96 23.29 -14.06
N ILE A 246 -14.24 22.90 -13.89
CA ILE A 246 -15.13 23.45 -12.86
C ILE A 246 -14.55 23.22 -11.46
N SER A 247 -14.03 22.02 -11.19
CA SER A 247 -13.35 21.69 -9.93
C SER A 247 -12.16 22.62 -9.67
N TYR A 248 -11.30 22.80 -10.66
CA TYR A 248 -10.14 23.68 -10.58
C TYR A 248 -10.55 25.13 -10.27
N LEU A 249 -11.51 25.69 -11.02
CA LEU A 249 -12.02 27.04 -10.76
C LEU A 249 -12.66 27.15 -9.36
N SER A 250 -13.40 26.12 -8.94
CA SER A 250 -13.99 26.08 -7.60
C SER A 250 -12.94 26.11 -6.48
N GLN A 251 -11.78 25.51 -6.70
CA GLN A 251 -10.65 25.55 -5.75
C GLN A 251 -9.99 26.93 -5.75
N VAL A 252 -9.72 27.50 -6.93
CA VAL A 252 -9.11 28.85 -7.08
C VAL A 252 -9.96 29.93 -6.40
N TYR A 253 -11.27 29.89 -6.60
CA TYR A 253 -12.20 30.84 -6.00
C TYR A 253 -12.65 30.49 -4.58
N ASN A 254 -12.14 29.40 -3.99
CA ASN A 254 -12.43 28.95 -2.61
C ASN A 254 -13.94 28.83 -2.28
N LEU A 255 -14.75 28.34 -3.22
CA LEU A 255 -16.22 28.38 -3.10
C LEU A 255 -16.82 27.33 -2.16
N ILE A 256 -16.15 26.19 -1.96
CA ILE A 256 -16.72 25.03 -1.23
C ILE A 256 -15.77 24.45 -0.15
N ASN A 257 -14.87 25.24 0.43
CA ASN A 257 -13.87 24.72 1.38
C ASN A 257 -14.46 24.14 2.69
N ASP A 258 -15.73 24.41 2.99
CA ASP A 258 -16.40 23.90 4.20
C ASP A 258 -16.75 22.40 4.13
N ASN A 259 -16.71 21.80 2.94
CA ASN A 259 -17.19 20.44 2.71
C ASN A 259 -16.03 19.48 2.44
N THR A 260 -16.27 18.17 2.66
CA THR A 260 -15.25 17.16 2.36
C THR A 260 -15.00 17.05 0.85
N PRO A 261 -13.75 16.79 0.40
CA PRO A 261 -13.41 16.67 -1.03
C PRO A 261 -14.35 15.78 -1.88
N PRO A 262 -14.78 14.57 -1.43
CA PRO A 262 -15.71 13.77 -2.22
C PRO A 262 -17.10 14.43 -2.37
N SER A 263 -17.55 15.22 -1.39
CA SER A 263 -18.81 15.98 -1.48
C SER A 263 -18.69 17.16 -2.43
N MET A 264 -17.54 17.83 -2.45
CA MET A 264 -17.25 18.90 -3.40
C MET A 264 -17.25 18.36 -4.84
N ALA A 265 -16.59 17.22 -5.07
CA ALA A 265 -16.59 16.53 -6.38
C ALA A 265 -18.01 16.18 -6.84
N ALA A 266 -18.84 15.58 -5.96
CA ALA A 266 -20.23 15.27 -6.28
C ALA A 266 -21.08 16.52 -6.58
N GLY A 267 -20.78 17.65 -5.93
CA GLY A 267 -21.41 18.93 -6.21
C GLY A 267 -21.07 19.48 -7.59
N CYS A 268 -19.79 19.40 -7.99
CA CYS A 268 -19.32 19.83 -9.32
C CYS A 268 -19.93 18.97 -10.44
N ILE A 269 -19.96 17.65 -10.24
CA ILE A 269 -20.60 16.70 -11.18
C ILE A 269 -22.09 17.02 -11.34
N TYR A 270 -22.81 17.23 -10.24
CA TYR A 270 -24.24 17.54 -10.30
C TYR A 270 -24.52 18.91 -10.92
N LEU A 271 -23.63 19.90 -10.74
CA LEU A 271 -23.73 21.17 -11.44
C LEU A 271 -23.64 20.94 -12.95
N TYR A 272 -22.60 20.27 -13.41
CA TYR A 272 -22.39 20.00 -14.84
C TYR A 272 -23.55 19.23 -15.49
N ILE A 273 -24.04 18.17 -14.82
CA ILE A 273 -25.18 17.37 -15.29
C ILE A 273 -26.44 18.23 -15.49
N LYS A 274 -26.68 19.20 -14.59
CA LYS A 274 -27.85 20.08 -14.71
C LYS A 274 -27.68 21.10 -15.83
N GLU A 275 -26.47 21.53 -16.13
CA GLU A 275 -26.17 22.49 -17.22
C GLU A 275 -26.32 21.87 -18.60
N VAL A 276 -25.86 20.62 -18.76
CA VAL A 276 -25.97 19.88 -20.03
C VAL A 276 -27.35 19.20 -20.18
N GLU A 277 -28.20 19.29 -19.15
CA GLU A 277 -29.54 18.68 -19.10
C GLU A 277 -29.54 17.15 -19.31
N TYR A 278 -28.54 16.45 -18.75
CA TYR A 278 -28.51 14.98 -18.73
C TYR A 278 -29.62 14.41 -17.83
N ASP A 279 -30.24 13.28 -18.23
CA ASP A 279 -31.28 12.58 -17.46
C ASP A 279 -30.70 11.73 -16.30
N ILE A 280 -29.88 12.35 -15.45
CA ILE A 280 -29.27 11.70 -14.29
C ILE A 280 -29.86 12.30 -13.01
N HIS A 281 -30.64 11.48 -12.29
CA HIS A 281 -31.23 11.89 -11.02
C HIS A 281 -30.19 12.00 -9.89
N LYS A 282 -30.45 12.90 -8.92
CA LYS A 282 -29.62 13.09 -7.71
C LYS A 282 -29.39 11.79 -6.95
N LYS A 283 -30.39 10.91 -6.95
CA LYS A 283 -30.34 9.61 -6.26
C LYS A 283 -29.24 8.72 -6.84
N THR A 284 -29.11 8.68 -8.16
CA THR A 284 -28.06 7.93 -8.86
C THR A 284 -26.67 8.44 -8.47
N ILE A 285 -26.48 9.76 -8.43
CA ILE A 285 -25.21 10.39 -8.01
C ILE A 285 -24.92 10.09 -6.53
N SER A 286 -25.93 10.17 -5.67
CA SER A 286 -25.83 9.80 -4.25
C SER A 286 -25.38 8.35 -4.07
N ASP A 287 -25.95 7.43 -4.86
CA ASP A 287 -25.63 6.00 -4.81
C ASP A 287 -24.23 5.68 -5.33
N VAL A 288 -23.77 6.39 -6.37
CA VAL A 288 -22.42 6.24 -6.95
C VAL A 288 -21.34 6.81 -6.01
N CYS A 289 -21.55 8.04 -5.52
CA CYS A 289 -20.59 8.75 -4.68
C CYS A 289 -20.62 8.28 -3.21
N LYS A 290 -21.68 7.59 -2.78
CA LYS A 290 -21.96 7.21 -1.37
C LYS A 290 -22.02 8.43 -0.45
N ILE A 291 -22.74 9.46 -0.90
CA ILE A 291 -22.91 10.77 -0.24
C ILE A 291 -24.40 11.12 -0.23
N SER A 292 -24.91 11.74 0.83
CA SER A 292 -26.35 12.02 0.93
C SER A 292 -26.79 13.11 -0.05
N GLU A 293 -28.00 12.95 -0.61
CA GLU A 293 -28.58 13.92 -1.55
C GLU A 293 -28.63 15.34 -0.99
N VAL A 294 -28.90 15.50 0.31
CA VAL A 294 -28.92 16.80 0.99
C VAL A 294 -27.56 17.47 0.93
N THR A 295 -26.46 16.72 1.10
CA THR A 295 -25.10 17.28 1.03
C THR A 295 -24.70 17.64 -0.39
N ILE A 296 -25.08 16.84 -1.39
CA ILE A 296 -24.90 17.17 -2.82
C ILE A 296 -25.65 18.47 -3.13
N ASN A 297 -26.91 18.59 -2.70
CA ASN A 297 -27.73 19.78 -2.93
C ASN A 297 -27.17 21.04 -2.23
N LYS A 298 -26.56 20.89 -1.05
CA LYS A 298 -25.87 21.99 -0.35
C LYS A 298 -24.64 22.48 -1.12
N CYS A 299 -23.80 21.56 -1.63
CA CYS A 299 -22.63 21.92 -2.43
C CYS A 299 -23.05 22.57 -3.75
N TYR A 300 -24.06 21.99 -4.39
CA TYR A 300 -24.65 22.50 -5.62
C TYR A 300 -25.16 23.93 -5.51
N LYS A 301 -26.00 24.24 -4.50
CA LYS A 301 -26.54 25.60 -4.33
C LYS A 301 -25.46 26.66 -4.12
N LYS A 302 -24.36 26.30 -3.45
CA LYS A 302 -23.21 27.21 -3.29
C LYS A 302 -22.53 27.50 -4.63
N LEU A 303 -22.40 26.49 -5.48
CA LEU A 303 -21.83 26.63 -6.81
C LEU A 303 -22.77 27.36 -7.78
N GLU A 304 -24.08 27.11 -7.72
CA GLU A 304 -25.11 27.75 -8.55
C GLU A 304 -25.12 29.28 -8.36
N ASN A 305 -24.90 29.78 -7.14
CA ASN A 305 -24.78 31.21 -6.86
C ASN A 305 -23.57 31.89 -7.54
N HIS A 306 -22.58 31.11 -7.96
CA HIS A 306 -21.34 31.59 -8.59
C HIS A 306 -21.15 30.99 -9.99
N LYS A 307 -22.25 30.57 -10.60
CA LYS A 307 -22.29 29.95 -11.93
C LYS A 307 -21.54 30.77 -12.98
N ASP A 308 -21.72 32.08 -12.98
CA ASP A 308 -21.09 33.04 -13.91
C ASP A 308 -19.55 33.03 -13.87
N LYS A 309 -18.94 32.52 -12.80
CA LYS A 309 -17.48 32.44 -12.65
C LYS A 309 -16.91 31.05 -12.93
N LEU A 310 -17.78 30.04 -12.97
CA LEU A 310 -17.44 28.64 -13.07
C LEU A 310 -17.74 28.05 -14.45
N ILE A 311 -18.53 28.77 -15.25
CA ILE A 311 -19.01 28.35 -16.55
C ILE A 311 -18.55 29.37 -17.60
N ILE A 312 -18.25 28.84 -18.79
CA ILE A 312 -18.01 29.56 -20.04
C ILE A 312 -19.35 29.97 -20.64
#